data_AF-A0AA41QRN0-F1
#
_entry.id   AF-A0AA41QRN0-F1
#
_cell.length_a   1.000
_cell.length_b   1.000
_cell.length_c   1.000
_cell.angle_alpha   90.00
_cell.angle_beta   90.00
_cell.angle_gamma   90.00
#
_symmetry.space_group_name_H-M   'P 1'
#
loop_
_entity.id
_entity.type
_entity.pdbx_description
1 polymer ?
#
loop_
_entity_poly.entity_id
_entity_poly.type
_entity_poly.pdbx_seq_one_letter_code
_entity_poly.pdbx_strand_id
1 'polypeptide(L)'
;MPLRASQRRTLIAVATIAAIVAGGFLVRSVVVPRTAPTEPAVFDAGALISDYNFFNPDAMTADDVQSFLEGRNCVRRDESPCLWEYRESTASEPAQGPGHCAAYEGATNERASTIIEKVARACTISPRVLLVLLQKEQSLLTRPSASGYLRATGYGCPDTAGCDAEYFGFFNQVYRAAWQFRQYTQEPERTYKIGAVSVAYNPDAACGAATVQIRNQATANLYNYTPYQPDSAALTDTTGDGGGCSTHGNLNFWQFYNTWFGSSLSEPFPSVFASCLNLVGGQPCPRAELVPTI
;
A
#
# COMPACT_ATOMS: atom_id res chain seq x y z
N MET A 1 24.33 87.47 -7.45
CA MET A 1 23.50 87.68 -6.25
C MET A 1 23.13 86.30 -5.71
N PRO A 2 23.39 85.98 -4.42
CA PRO A 2 23.71 84.62 -3.95
C PRO A 2 22.72 84.06 -2.91
N LEU A 3 23.07 82.90 -2.32
CA LEU A 3 22.64 82.26 -1.03
C LEU A 3 21.49 81.24 -1.15
N ARG A 4 21.66 79.91 -0.92
CA ARG A 4 22.10 79.08 0.24
C ARG A 4 21.10 78.99 1.42
N ALA A 5 20.82 77.72 1.79
CA ALA A 5 20.53 77.16 3.13
C ALA A 5 19.13 77.50 3.74
N SER A 6 18.52 76.74 4.67
CA SER A 6 18.93 75.60 5.50
C SER A 6 17.68 74.95 6.15
N GLN A 7 17.85 73.70 6.62
CA GLN A 7 16.95 72.86 7.42
C GLN A 7 16.27 73.54 8.64
N ARG A 8 15.13 72.98 9.09
CA ARG A 8 14.95 72.52 10.49
C ARG A 8 13.72 71.65 10.71
N ARG A 9 13.93 70.65 11.57
CA ARG A 9 13.04 69.59 12.03
C ARG A 9 11.94 70.13 12.96
N THR A 10 10.75 69.54 12.93
CA THR A 10 9.89 69.43 14.11
C THR A 10 9.21 68.07 14.13
N LEU A 11 9.67 67.21 15.03
CA LEU A 11 8.96 66.06 15.57
C LEU A 11 7.93 66.58 16.59
N ILE A 12 6.73 65.98 16.64
CA ILE A 12 5.86 65.70 17.82
C ILE A 12 4.62 64.95 17.27
N ALA A 13 4.58 63.62 17.44
CA ALA A 13 3.65 62.84 18.30
C ALA A 13 2.23 62.67 17.73
N VAL A 14 1.88 61.51 17.16
CA VAL A 14 1.27 60.32 17.81
C VAL A 14 -0.11 60.59 18.44
N ALA A 15 -1.18 60.10 17.80
CA ALA A 15 -2.15 59.15 18.38
C ALA A 15 -3.34 58.89 17.41
N THR A 16 -3.45 57.63 16.94
CA THR A 16 -4.66 56.79 16.73
C THR A 16 -5.95 57.43 16.21
N ILE A 17 -6.59 56.89 15.16
CA ILE A 17 -7.50 55.73 15.26
C ILE A 17 -7.30 54.75 14.10
N ALA A 18 -7.06 53.49 14.45
CA ALA A 18 -7.14 52.32 13.60
C ALA A 18 -8.60 51.91 13.41
N ALA A 19 -9.01 51.58 12.19
CA ALA A 19 -9.89 50.45 11.85
C ALA A 19 -10.28 50.53 10.37
N ILE A 20 -9.88 49.50 9.61
CA ILE A 20 -10.56 48.84 8.46
C ILE A 20 -9.44 48.20 7.63
N VAL A 21 -8.85 47.11 8.13
CA VAL A 21 -8.02 46.17 7.33
C VAL A 21 -8.43 44.70 7.57
N ALA A 22 -9.55 44.44 8.26
CA ALA A 22 -9.98 43.07 8.57
C ALA A 22 -11.16 42.62 7.69
N GLY A 23 -10.98 42.61 6.37
CA GLY A 23 -11.89 42.00 5.41
C GLY A 23 -11.31 40.70 4.83
N GLY A 24 -10.67 39.88 5.68
CA GLY A 24 -10.21 38.56 5.27
C GLY A 24 -11.42 37.66 5.04
N PHE A 25 -11.67 37.28 3.79
CA PHE A 25 -12.55 36.15 3.48
C PHE A 25 -11.95 34.88 4.08
N LEU A 26 -12.38 34.53 5.29
CA LEU A 26 -12.14 33.22 5.87
C LEU A 26 -13.00 32.22 5.10
N VAL A 27 -12.43 31.60 4.07
CA VAL A 27 -12.98 30.38 3.49
C VAL A 27 -12.83 29.30 4.55
N ARG A 28 -13.88 29.11 5.34
CA ARG A 28 -13.94 28.05 6.34
C ARG A 28 -14.09 26.74 5.57
N SER A 29 -13.02 25.97 5.45
CA SER A 29 -13.08 24.61 4.90
C SER A 29 -14.10 23.83 5.70
N VAL A 30 -15.28 23.58 5.13
CA VAL A 30 -16.25 22.67 5.72
C VAL A 30 -15.67 21.28 5.53
N VAL A 31 -14.99 20.77 6.55
CA VAL A 31 -14.68 19.35 6.64
C VAL A 31 -16.03 18.65 6.82
N VAL A 32 -16.62 18.19 5.72
CA VAL A 32 -17.75 17.27 5.77
C VAL A 32 -17.18 15.98 6.35
N PRO A 33 -17.60 15.53 7.54
CA PRO A 33 -17.20 14.23 8.03
C PRO A 33 -17.67 13.21 7.00
N ARG A 34 -16.75 12.45 6.40
CA ARG A 34 -17.14 11.24 5.69
C ARG A 34 -17.68 10.28 6.74
N THR A 35 -18.99 10.15 6.81
CA THR A 35 -19.63 9.02 7.48
C THR A 35 -19.09 7.76 6.81
N ALA A 36 -18.30 6.98 7.55
CA ALA A 36 -17.91 5.65 7.10
C ALA A 36 -19.20 4.85 6.83
N PRO A 37 -19.25 4.02 5.77
CA PRO A 37 -20.38 3.12 5.57
C PRO A 37 -20.58 2.30 6.86
N THR A 38 -21.80 2.33 7.36
CA THR A 38 -22.21 1.74 8.66
C THR A 38 -22.42 0.23 8.54
N GLU A 39 -22.43 -0.30 7.32
CA GLU A 39 -22.47 -1.73 7.04
C GLU A 39 -21.04 -2.31 7.06
N PRO A 40 -20.84 -3.48 7.70
CA PRO A 40 -19.58 -4.21 7.61
C PRO A 40 -19.20 -4.42 6.14
N ALA A 41 -17.93 -4.21 5.80
CA ALA A 41 -17.45 -4.57 4.48
C ALA A 41 -17.72 -6.06 4.24
N VAL A 42 -18.29 -6.40 3.09
CA VAL A 42 -18.55 -7.80 2.68
C VAL A 42 -17.43 -8.24 1.74
N PHE A 43 -16.93 -9.45 1.94
CA PHE A 43 -15.93 -10.03 1.05
C PHE A 43 -16.51 -10.24 -0.35
N ASP A 44 -15.82 -9.71 -1.36
CA ASP A 44 -16.15 -9.89 -2.78
C ASP A 44 -14.92 -10.46 -3.49
N ALA A 45 -15.00 -11.71 -3.92
CA ALA A 45 -13.92 -12.39 -4.64
C ALA A 45 -13.49 -11.62 -5.89
N GLY A 46 -14.40 -10.88 -6.54
CA GLY A 46 -14.10 -10.10 -7.74
C GLY A 46 -13.42 -8.75 -7.47
N ALA A 47 -13.43 -8.28 -6.23
CA ALA A 47 -12.93 -6.97 -5.83
C ALA A 47 -12.34 -7.02 -4.40
N LEU A 48 -11.08 -7.42 -4.30
CA LEU A 48 -10.39 -7.55 -3.00
C LEU A 48 -9.91 -6.20 -2.47
N ILE A 49 -9.44 -5.33 -3.38
CA ILE A 49 -8.89 -4.00 -3.09
C ILE A 49 -8.97 -3.15 -4.37
N SER A 50 -9.15 -1.83 -4.23
CA SER A 50 -9.10 -0.90 -5.37
C SER A 50 -7.67 -0.75 -5.91
N ASP A 51 -7.54 -0.41 -7.20
CA ASP A 51 -6.23 -0.13 -7.78
C ASP A 51 -5.53 1.04 -7.04
N TYR A 52 -6.28 2.08 -6.65
CA TYR A 52 -5.74 3.19 -5.86
C TYR A 52 -5.11 2.70 -4.55
N ASN A 53 -5.85 1.94 -3.75
CA ASN A 53 -5.37 1.45 -2.46
C ASN A 53 -4.20 0.47 -2.59
N PHE A 54 -4.11 -0.23 -3.72
CA PHE A 54 -3.05 -1.18 -3.98
C PHE A 54 -1.76 -0.52 -4.46
N PHE A 55 -1.87 0.41 -5.40
CA PHE A 55 -0.73 0.98 -6.11
C PHE A 55 -0.24 2.32 -5.53
N ASN A 56 -0.99 2.98 -4.64
CA ASN A 56 -0.60 4.28 -4.09
C ASN A 56 0.63 4.17 -3.16
N PRO A 57 1.84 4.57 -3.62
CA PRO A 57 3.05 4.46 -2.82
C PRO A 57 3.10 5.51 -1.70
N ASP A 58 2.29 6.56 -1.80
CA ASP A 58 2.21 7.67 -0.84
C ASP A 58 1.19 7.41 0.28
N ALA A 59 0.63 6.20 0.36
CA ALA A 59 -0.40 5.87 1.35
C ALA A 59 0.10 5.92 2.81
N MET A 60 1.42 5.81 3.02
CA MET A 60 2.12 5.97 4.30
C MET A 60 3.54 6.45 4.07
N THR A 61 4.03 7.37 4.90
CA THR A 61 5.45 7.71 4.99
C THR A 61 6.22 6.66 5.81
N ALA A 62 7.55 6.71 5.81
CA ALA A 62 8.36 5.82 6.65
C ALA A 62 8.03 5.99 8.16
N ASP A 63 7.72 7.21 8.60
CA ASP A 63 7.33 7.49 9.99
C ASP A 63 5.93 6.95 10.31
N ASP A 64 4.99 7.02 9.36
CA ASP A 64 3.67 6.39 9.52
C ASP A 64 3.81 4.87 9.62
N VAL A 65 4.66 4.26 8.79
CA VAL A 65 4.93 2.81 8.83
C VAL A 65 5.56 2.45 10.17
N GLN A 66 6.56 3.20 10.62
CA GLN A 66 7.20 2.97 11.92
C GLN A 66 6.17 3.03 13.05
N SER A 67 5.36 4.08 13.10
CA SER A 67 4.33 4.27 14.12
C SER A 67 3.29 3.15 14.10
N PHE A 68 2.88 2.71 12.91
CA PHE A 68 1.97 1.59 12.75
C PHE A 68 2.54 0.28 13.31
N LEU A 69 3.82 -0.01 13.03
CA LEU A 69 4.52 -1.20 13.52
C LEU A 69 4.71 -1.18 15.03
N GLU A 70 5.07 -0.03 15.61
CA GLU A 70 5.18 0.16 17.07
C GLU A 70 3.82 -0.03 17.78
N GLY A 71 2.72 0.29 17.10
CA GLY A 71 1.36 0.06 17.57
C GLY A 71 0.86 -1.38 17.43
N ARG A 72 1.70 -2.36 17.05
CA ARG A 72 1.32 -3.78 16.99
C ARG A 72 1.69 -4.51 18.27
N ASN A 73 0.84 -5.44 18.71
CA ASN A 73 1.18 -6.35 19.80
C ASN A 73 2.16 -7.43 19.29
N CYS A 74 3.45 -7.18 19.46
CA CYS A 74 4.51 -8.09 19.04
C CYS A 74 4.89 -9.10 20.14
N VAL A 75 4.69 -10.38 19.86
CA VAL A 75 5.09 -11.53 20.69
C VAL A 75 6.10 -12.35 19.92
N ARG A 76 7.40 -12.10 20.15
CA ARG A 76 8.52 -12.77 19.46
C ARG A 76 8.45 -14.30 19.65
N ARG A 77 8.66 -15.05 18.57
CA ARG A 77 8.72 -16.53 18.63
C ARG A 77 10.10 -17.05 19.05
N ASP A 78 11.12 -16.24 18.85
CA ASP A 78 12.52 -16.50 19.19
C ASP A 78 13.22 -15.17 19.56
N GLU A 79 14.55 -15.12 19.50
CA GLU A 79 15.34 -13.91 19.81
C GLU A 79 15.24 -12.82 18.73
N SER A 80 14.51 -13.06 17.63
CA SER A 80 14.39 -12.09 16.55
C SER A 80 13.65 -10.82 17.01
N PRO A 81 14.09 -9.64 16.56
CA PRO A 81 13.48 -8.39 16.96
C PRO A 81 12.03 -8.27 16.46
N CYS A 82 11.25 -7.41 17.11
CA CYS A 82 9.99 -6.95 16.54
C CYS A 82 10.26 -6.15 15.27
N LEU A 83 9.31 -6.12 14.32
CA LEU A 83 9.56 -5.49 13.02
C LEU A 83 9.91 -4.00 13.13
N TRP A 84 9.38 -3.29 14.13
CA TRP A 84 9.73 -1.89 14.41
C TRP A 84 11.15 -1.69 14.99
N GLU A 85 11.76 -2.74 15.53
CA GLU A 85 13.16 -2.76 16.02
C GLU A 85 14.13 -3.24 14.94
N TYR A 86 13.64 -4.00 13.96
CA TYR A 86 14.46 -4.65 12.95
C TYR A 86 15.23 -3.63 12.11
N ARG A 87 16.49 -3.99 11.85
CA ARG A 87 17.39 -3.22 11.00
C ARG A 87 18.23 -4.14 10.14
N GLU A 88 18.54 -3.69 8.93
CA GLU A 88 19.53 -4.33 8.07
C GLU A 88 20.23 -3.29 7.18
N SER A 89 21.39 -3.65 6.64
CA SER A 89 22.02 -2.86 5.57
C SER A 89 21.55 -3.42 4.23
N THR A 90 21.09 -2.56 3.34
CA THR A 90 20.56 -2.94 2.03
C THR A 90 21.54 -2.58 0.92
N ALA A 91 21.48 -3.32 -0.18
CA ALA A 91 22.17 -2.96 -1.41
C ALA A 91 21.28 -2.07 -2.28
N SER A 92 21.90 -1.28 -3.18
CA SER A 92 21.15 -0.56 -4.20
C SER A 92 20.70 -1.51 -5.31
N GLU A 93 19.48 -1.30 -5.82
CA GLU A 93 18.95 -2.00 -6.99
C GLU A 93 18.78 -1.02 -8.15
N PRO A 94 19.20 -1.39 -9.38
CA PRO A 94 19.00 -0.53 -10.54
C PRO A 94 17.52 -0.47 -10.94
N ALA A 95 17.15 0.57 -11.69
CA ALA A 95 15.82 0.66 -12.28
C ALA A 95 15.56 -0.53 -13.23
N GLN A 96 14.37 -1.10 -13.15
CA GLN A 96 13.97 -2.34 -13.86
C GLN A 96 13.23 -2.06 -15.17
N GLY A 97 13.26 -0.82 -15.65
CA GLY A 97 12.59 -0.38 -16.88
C GLY A 97 11.19 0.23 -16.66
N PRO A 98 10.54 0.68 -17.75
CA PRO A 98 9.24 1.36 -17.67
C PRO A 98 8.16 0.50 -17.00
N GLY A 99 7.34 1.12 -16.15
CA GLY A 99 6.21 0.47 -15.46
C GLY A 99 6.62 -0.49 -14.33
N HIS A 100 7.92 -0.73 -14.12
CA HIS A 100 8.48 -1.56 -13.05
C HIS A 100 9.11 -0.70 -11.96
N CYS A 101 9.86 -1.34 -11.04
CA CYS A 101 10.55 -0.63 -9.98
C CYS A 101 11.60 0.34 -10.53
N ALA A 102 11.54 1.59 -10.09
CA ALA A 102 12.64 2.55 -10.19
C ALA A 102 13.85 2.07 -9.36
N ALA A 103 14.96 2.79 -9.49
CA ALA A 103 16.15 2.49 -8.70
C ALA A 103 15.85 2.59 -7.19
N TYR A 104 16.33 1.61 -6.44
CA TYR A 104 16.36 1.64 -4.98
C TYR A 104 17.77 2.00 -4.54
N GLU A 105 17.92 3.08 -3.78
CA GLU A 105 19.23 3.47 -3.23
C GLU A 105 19.43 2.79 -1.87
N GLY A 106 20.36 1.84 -1.76
CA GLY A 106 20.64 1.15 -0.50
C GLY A 106 21.31 2.03 0.54
N ALA A 107 21.18 1.66 1.81
CA ALA A 107 21.84 2.33 2.92
C ALA A 107 22.21 1.35 4.05
N THR A 108 23.06 1.80 4.96
CA THR A 108 23.46 1.01 6.12
C THR A 108 22.44 1.14 7.26
N ASN A 109 22.19 0.04 7.96
CA ASN A 109 21.40 0.02 9.20
C ASN A 109 19.99 0.65 9.08
N GLU A 110 19.33 0.42 7.95
CA GLU A 110 17.98 0.91 7.68
C GLU A 110 16.95 0.23 8.57
N ARG A 111 15.94 0.99 9.01
CA ARG A 111 14.77 0.40 9.69
C ARG A 111 13.94 -0.37 8.68
N ALA A 112 13.23 -1.41 9.14
CA ALA A 112 12.24 -2.09 8.31
C ALA A 112 11.19 -1.13 7.71
N SER A 113 10.78 -0.11 8.46
CA SER A 113 9.85 0.93 8.00
C SER A 113 10.40 1.74 6.81
N THR A 114 11.67 2.12 6.86
CA THR A 114 12.38 2.80 5.76
C THR A 114 12.47 1.91 4.53
N ILE A 115 12.78 0.62 4.73
CA ILE A 115 12.85 -0.36 3.64
C ILE A 115 11.50 -0.53 2.95
N ILE A 116 10.42 -0.75 3.73
CA ILE A 116 9.05 -0.88 3.21
C ILE A 116 8.66 0.35 2.39
N GLU A 117 8.92 1.55 2.91
CA GLU A 117 8.54 2.79 2.22
C GLU A 117 9.35 3.02 0.93
N LYS A 118 10.67 2.82 0.97
CA LYS A 118 11.51 2.96 -0.22
C LYS A 118 11.16 1.94 -1.30
N VAL A 119 10.89 0.68 -0.92
CA VAL A 119 10.43 -0.35 -1.87
C VAL A 119 9.06 0.04 -2.45
N ALA A 120 8.12 0.47 -1.60
CA ALA A 120 6.81 0.95 -2.02
C ALA A 120 6.91 2.06 -3.07
N ARG A 121 7.75 3.08 -2.81
CA ARG A 121 8.03 4.17 -3.76
C ARG A 121 8.69 3.68 -5.03
N ALA A 122 9.76 2.91 -4.93
CA ALA A 122 10.49 2.41 -6.08
C ALA A 122 9.55 1.63 -7.00
N CYS A 123 8.73 0.75 -6.45
CA CYS A 123 7.87 -0.14 -7.20
C CYS A 123 6.45 0.38 -7.45
N THR A 124 6.05 1.55 -6.96
CA THR A 124 4.64 2.01 -7.06
C THR A 124 3.66 0.96 -6.51
N ILE A 125 3.88 0.56 -5.26
CA ILE A 125 3.04 -0.35 -4.49
C ILE A 125 2.77 0.30 -3.14
N SER A 126 1.57 0.14 -2.60
CA SER A 126 1.23 0.73 -1.31
C SER A 126 2.01 0.11 -0.15
N PRO A 127 2.60 0.92 0.77
CA PRO A 127 3.18 0.41 2.01
C PRO A 127 2.16 -0.41 2.83
N ARG A 128 0.87 -0.05 2.77
CA ARG A 128 -0.22 -0.77 3.44
C ARG A 128 -0.37 -2.20 2.92
N VAL A 129 -0.25 -2.39 1.61
CA VAL A 129 -0.28 -3.72 0.98
C VAL A 129 0.91 -4.56 1.42
N LEU A 130 2.11 -3.97 1.45
CA LEU A 130 3.32 -4.68 1.90
C LEU A 130 3.21 -5.10 3.37
N LEU A 131 2.66 -4.24 4.24
CA LEU A 131 2.41 -4.57 5.64
C LEU A 131 1.42 -5.73 5.82
N VAL A 132 0.33 -5.74 5.04
CA VAL A 132 -0.64 -6.84 5.06
C VAL A 132 0.02 -8.13 4.57
N LEU A 133 0.83 -8.06 3.51
CA LEU A 133 1.53 -9.23 2.98
C LEU A 133 2.48 -9.84 4.03
N LEU A 134 3.30 -9.02 4.68
CA LEU A 134 4.23 -9.44 5.74
C LEU A 134 3.52 -10.15 6.91
N GLN A 135 2.32 -9.69 7.28
CA GLN A 135 1.53 -10.35 8.31
C GLN A 135 0.90 -11.65 7.81
N LYS A 136 0.31 -11.61 6.61
CA LYS A 136 -0.39 -12.76 6.02
C LYS A 136 0.55 -13.95 5.83
N GLU A 137 1.76 -13.68 5.34
CA GLU A 137 2.71 -14.73 4.93
C GLU A 137 3.53 -15.28 6.09
N GLN A 138 3.99 -14.42 7.01
CA GLN A 138 4.91 -14.84 8.07
C GLN A 138 4.53 -14.34 9.47
N SER A 139 3.37 -13.67 9.62
CA SER A 139 2.97 -13.03 10.88
C SER A 139 4.01 -12.06 11.45
N LEU A 140 4.89 -11.48 10.62
CA LEU A 140 6.07 -10.75 11.09
C LEU A 140 5.74 -9.53 11.96
N LEU A 141 4.57 -8.91 11.75
CA LEU A 141 4.14 -7.75 12.51
C LEU A 141 3.75 -8.10 13.95
N THR A 142 3.44 -9.36 14.24
CA THR A 142 2.87 -9.79 15.54
C THR A 142 3.61 -10.95 16.17
N ARG A 143 4.22 -11.84 15.40
CA ARG A 143 4.92 -13.04 15.88
C ARG A 143 6.18 -13.34 15.06
N PRO A 144 7.18 -12.43 15.06
CA PRO A 144 8.38 -12.59 14.25
C PRO A 144 9.22 -13.81 14.65
N SER A 145 9.98 -14.31 13.69
CA SER A 145 10.98 -15.37 13.87
C SER A 145 12.11 -15.21 12.86
N ALA A 146 13.24 -15.86 13.10
CA ALA A 146 14.40 -15.77 12.20
C ALA A 146 14.06 -16.32 10.81
N SER A 147 13.35 -17.45 10.75
CA SER A 147 12.84 -18.02 9.50
C SER A 147 11.86 -17.08 8.78
N GLY A 148 11.01 -16.39 9.55
CA GLY A 148 10.07 -15.40 9.02
C GLY A 148 10.80 -14.26 8.32
N TYR A 149 11.87 -13.72 8.90
CA TYR A 149 12.66 -12.65 8.26
C TYR A 149 13.35 -13.11 6.98
N LEU A 150 13.79 -14.37 6.90
CA LEU A 150 14.36 -14.92 5.67
C LEU A 150 13.32 -15.07 4.54
N ARG A 151 12.04 -15.25 4.87
CA ARG A 151 10.96 -15.59 3.94
C ARG A 151 9.76 -14.64 4.06
N ALA A 152 10.04 -13.38 4.35
CA ALA A 152 9.08 -12.39 4.87
C ALA A 152 7.76 -12.28 4.10
N THR A 153 7.79 -12.56 2.79
CA THR A 153 6.62 -12.47 1.91
C THR A 153 6.31 -13.79 1.18
N GLY A 154 7.06 -14.86 1.45
CA GLY A 154 6.93 -16.14 0.74
C GLY A 154 7.42 -16.12 -0.72
N TYR A 155 8.07 -15.04 -1.18
CA TYR A 155 8.60 -14.99 -2.53
C TYR A 155 9.69 -16.05 -2.74
N GLY A 156 9.59 -16.81 -3.84
CA GLY A 156 10.52 -17.90 -4.14
C GLY A 156 10.32 -19.16 -3.29
N CYS A 157 9.17 -19.30 -2.61
CA CYS A 157 8.80 -20.47 -1.80
C CYS A 157 7.62 -21.24 -2.42
N PRO A 158 7.82 -22.04 -3.48
CA PRO A 158 6.75 -22.84 -4.06
C PRO A 158 6.32 -23.97 -3.12
N ASP A 159 5.03 -24.30 -3.08
CA ASP A 159 4.49 -25.38 -2.22
C ASP A 159 5.08 -26.77 -2.52
N THR A 160 5.57 -26.98 -3.75
CA THR A 160 6.08 -28.27 -4.24
C THR A 160 7.61 -28.40 -4.15
N ALA A 161 8.33 -27.38 -3.68
CA ALA A 161 9.80 -27.43 -3.56
C ALA A 161 10.31 -26.61 -2.37
N GLY A 162 11.62 -26.70 -2.11
CA GLY A 162 12.27 -25.82 -1.13
C GLY A 162 12.26 -24.37 -1.60
N CYS A 163 12.25 -23.43 -0.66
CA CYS A 163 12.42 -22.02 -1.01
C CYS A 163 13.81 -21.76 -1.61
N ASP A 164 13.86 -20.91 -2.62
CA ASP A 164 15.10 -20.48 -3.22
C ASP A 164 15.86 -19.52 -2.29
N ALA A 165 17.05 -19.96 -1.87
CA ALA A 165 17.90 -19.25 -0.93
C ALA A 165 18.45 -17.93 -1.49
N GLU A 166 18.46 -17.75 -2.82
CA GLU A 166 18.86 -16.50 -3.46
C GLU A 166 18.00 -15.31 -3.00
N TYR A 167 16.73 -15.56 -2.66
CA TYR A 167 15.78 -14.52 -2.25
C TYR A 167 15.66 -14.34 -0.75
N PHE A 168 16.51 -15.00 0.07
CA PHE A 168 16.42 -14.85 1.51
C PHE A 168 16.84 -13.45 1.99
N GLY A 169 16.21 -13.02 3.08
CA GLY A 169 16.44 -11.72 3.72
C GLY A 169 15.25 -10.78 3.59
N PHE A 170 15.06 -9.91 4.59
CA PHE A 170 13.87 -9.07 4.68
C PHE A 170 13.72 -8.14 3.46
N PHE A 171 14.78 -7.39 3.13
CA PHE A 171 14.83 -6.51 1.96
C PHE A 171 14.54 -7.26 0.68
N ASN A 172 15.24 -8.37 0.43
CA ASN A 172 15.08 -9.17 -0.79
C ASN A 172 13.64 -9.64 -0.95
N GLN A 173 13.02 -10.14 0.13
CA GLN A 173 11.63 -10.59 0.11
C GLN A 173 10.66 -9.44 -0.19
N VAL A 174 10.79 -8.31 0.51
CA VAL A 174 9.90 -7.14 0.32
C VAL A 174 10.06 -6.56 -1.09
N TYR A 175 11.30 -6.38 -1.57
CA TYR A 175 11.58 -5.86 -2.91
C TYR A 175 11.06 -6.80 -4.00
N ARG A 176 11.32 -8.12 -3.90
CA ARG A 176 10.90 -9.09 -4.92
C ARG A 176 9.39 -9.27 -4.96
N ALA A 177 8.69 -9.24 -3.83
CA ALA A 177 7.23 -9.23 -3.82
C ALA A 177 6.66 -7.99 -4.53
N ALA A 178 7.18 -6.80 -4.24
CA ALA A 178 6.76 -5.56 -4.89
C ALA A 178 7.05 -5.57 -6.40
N TRP A 179 8.24 -6.02 -6.79
CA TRP A 179 8.62 -6.21 -8.19
C TRP A 179 7.68 -7.20 -8.89
N GLN A 180 7.33 -8.31 -8.24
CA GLN A 180 6.47 -9.34 -8.81
C GLN A 180 5.06 -8.81 -9.08
N PHE A 181 4.51 -7.99 -8.18
CA PHE A 181 3.24 -7.30 -8.43
C PHE A 181 3.31 -6.35 -9.62
N ARG A 182 4.43 -5.66 -9.82
CA ARG A 182 4.64 -4.85 -11.03
C ARG A 182 4.73 -5.70 -12.27
N GLN A 183 5.36 -6.87 -12.18
CA GLN A 183 5.36 -7.79 -13.30
C GLN A 183 3.96 -8.29 -13.67
N TYR A 184 3.13 -8.68 -12.69
CA TYR A 184 1.74 -9.04 -12.97
C TYR A 184 0.93 -7.90 -13.59
N THR A 185 1.27 -6.65 -13.24
CA THR A 185 0.62 -5.45 -13.78
C THR A 185 1.05 -5.15 -15.21
N GLN A 186 2.35 -5.28 -15.54
CA GLN A 186 2.86 -4.97 -16.88
C GLN A 186 2.70 -6.12 -17.87
N GLU A 187 2.60 -7.36 -17.37
CA GLU A 187 2.30 -8.56 -18.16
C GLU A 187 1.00 -9.20 -17.65
N PRO A 188 -0.18 -8.60 -17.94
CA PRO A 188 -1.47 -9.02 -17.37
C PRO A 188 -2.06 -10.28 -18.03
N GLU A 189 -1.53 -10.73 -19.17
CA GLU A 189 -1.97 -11.97 -19.82
C GLU A 189 -1.46 -13.20 -19.07
N ARG A 190 -2.13 -13.50 -17.95
CA ARG A 190 -1.82 -14.60 -17.02
C ARG A 190 -3.08 -15.42 -16.71
N THR A 191 -2.92 -16.44 -15.87
CA THR A 191 -4.02 -17.31 -15.41
C THR A 191 -5.15 -16.50 -14.78
N TYR A 192 -4.82 -15.60 -13.86
CA TYR A 192 -5.79 -14.69 -13.24
C TYR A 192 -5.65 -13.30 -13.85
N LYS A 193 -6.71 -12.83 -14.50
CA LYS A 193 -6.76 -11.55 -15.18
C LYS A 193 -8.15 -10.94 -15.06
N ILE A 194 -8.27 -9.65 -15.38
CA ILE A 194 -9.57 -8.94 -15.37
C ILE A 194 -10.55 -9.67 -16.28
N GLY A 195 -11.75 -9.95 -15.78
CA GLY A 195 -12.76 -10.75 -16.48
C GLY A 195 -13.28 -11.93 -15.67
N ALA A 196 -14.05 -12.79 -16.32
CA ALA A 196 -14.55 -14.02 -15.75
C ALA A 196 -13.44 -15.09 -15.76
N VAL A 197 -13.00 -15.53 -14.58
CA VAL A 197 -11.95 -16.53 -14.40
C VAL A 197 -12.45 -17.60 -13.44
N SER A 198 -12.22 -18.88 -13.76
CA SER A 198 -12.47 -19.98 -12.82
C SER A 198 -11.38 -19.99 -11.75
N VAL A 199 -11.75 -19.75 -10.49
CA VAL A 199 -10.82 -19.74 -9.35
C VAL A 199 -11.14 -20.93 -8.44
N ALA A 200 -10.15 -21.77 -8.18
CA ALA A 200 -10.30 -22.92 -7.29
C ALA A 200 -10.42 -22.48 -5.82
N TYR A 201 -11.11 -23.30 -5.01
CA TYR A 201 -11.17 -23.09 -3.56
C TYR A 201 -9.93 -23.61 -2.83
N ASN A 202 -9.25 -24.61 -3.40
CA ASN A 202 -8.14 -25.32 -2.79
C ASN A 202 -7.22 -25.90 -3.88
N PRO A 203 -5.93 -26.18 -3.58
CA PRO A 203 -5.07 -26.98 -4.46
C PRO A 203 -5.66 -28.35 -4.82
N ASP A 204 -6.44 -28.96 -3.93
CA ASP A 204 -7.18 -30.17 -4.21
C ASP A 204 -8.35 -29.88 -5.17
N ALA A 205 -8.26 -30.41 -6.39
CA ALA A 205 -9.28 -30.27 -7.41
C ALA A 205 -10.67 -30.82 -6.99
N ALA A 206 -10.72 -31.76 -6.03
CA ALA A 206 -11.98 -32.29 -5.51
C ALA A 206 -12.81 -31.23 -4.77
N CYS A 207 -12.16 -30.16 -4.27
CA CYS A 207 -12.84 -29.02 -3.66
C CYS A 207 -13.55 -28.12 -4.67
N GLY A 208 -13.25 -28.27 -5.96
CA GLY A 208 -13.90 -27.52 -7.03
C GLY A 208 -13.46 -26.06 -7.12
N ALA A 209 -14.23 -25.30 -7.91
CA ALA A 209 -13.96 -23.92 -8.27
C ALA A 209 -15.27 -23.17 -8.53
N ALA A 210 -15.21 -21.85 -8.51
CA ALA A 210 -16.29 -20.99 -9.01
C ALA A 210 -15.74 -19.91 -9.93
N THR A 211 -16.59 -19.42 -10.84
CA THR A 211 -16.24 -18.28 -11.69
C THR A 211 -16.26 -17.00 -10.86
N VAL A 212 -15.13 -16.33 -10.81
CA VAL A 212 -14.95 -15.01 -10.20
C VAL A 212 -14.88 -13.98 -11.32
N GLN A 213 -15.66 -12.90 -11.17
CA GLN A 213 -15.57 -11.74 -12.04
C GLN A 213 -14.52 -10.77 -11.48
N ILE A 214 -13.24 -10.95 -11.85
CA ILE A 214 -12.14 -10.08 -11.41
C ILE A 214 -12.31 -8.69 -12.05
N ARG A 215 -12.44 -7.66 -11.21
CA ARG A 215 -12.85 -6.31 -11.65
C ARG A 215 -11.70 -5.34 -11.93
N ASN A 216 -10.52 -5.57 -11.35
CA ASN A 216 -9.39 -4.66 -11.47
C ASN A 216 -8.03 -5.38 -11.41
N GLN A 217 -6.97 -4.64 -11.74
CA GLN A 217 -5.63 -5.19 -11.86
C GLN A 217 -5.05 -5.61 -10.51
N ALA A 218 -5.33 -4.85 -9.45
CA ALA A 218 -4.90 -5.18 -8.09
C ALA A 218 -5.46 -6.53 -7.61
N THR A 219 -6.74 -6.80 -7.87
CA THR A 219 -7.36 -8.09 -7.54
C THR A 219 -6.75 -9.22 -8.37
N ALA A 220 -6.51 -9.01 -9.68
CA ALA A 220 -5.80 -9.99 -10.51
C ALA A 220 -4.39 -10.29 -9.96
N ASN A 221 -3.65 -9.27 -9.54
CA ASN A 221 -2.31 -9.42 -8.95
C ASN A 221 -2.33 -10.27 -7.67
N LEU A 222 -3.30 -10.06 -6.79
CA LEU A 222 -3.44 -10.85 -5.56
C LEU A 222 -3.74 -12.32 -5.84
N TYR A 223 -4.58 -12.64 -6.82
CA TYR A 223 -4.80 -14.03 -7.22
C TYR A 223 -3.57 -14.66 -7.88
N ASN A 224 -2.81 -13.93 -8.69
CA ASN A 224 -1.55 -14.45 -9.24
C ASN A 224 -0.51 -14.70 -8.14
N TYR A 225 -0.54 -13.97 -7.03
CA TYR A 225 0.35 -14.17 -5.89
C TYR A 225 -0.13 -15.28 -4.93
N THR A 226 -1.44 -15.40 -4.71
CA THR A 226 -2.04 -16.38 -3.79
C THR A 226 -3.28 -16.99 -4.44
N PRO A 227 -3.11 -18.14 -5.13
CA PRO A 227 -4.05 -18.58 -6.17
C PRO A 227 -5.26 -19.37 -5.66
N TYR A 228 -6.04 -18.87 -4.71
CA TYR A 228 -7.32 -19.51 -4.30
C TYR A 228 -8.33 -18.51 -3.76
N GLN A 229 -9.62 -18.83 -3.86
CA GLN A 229 -10.72 -18.08 -3.22
C GLN A 229 -11.26 -18.85 -2.00
N PRO A 230 -11.76 -18.16 -0.96
CA PRO A 230 -12.39 -18.85 0.17
C PRO A 230 -13.68 -19.55 -0.27
N ASP A 231 -13.97 -20.69 0.36
CA ASP A 231 -15.24 -21.39 0.23
C ASP A 231 -16.29 -20.82 1.21
N SER A 232 -17.52 -21.34 1.15
CA SER A 232 -18.59 -20.88 2.04
C SER A 232 -18.31 -21.12 3.52
N ALA A 233 -17.54 -22.17 3.85
CA ALA A 233 -17.16 -22.47 5.22
C ALA A 233 -16.20 -21.41 5.78
N ALA A 234 -15.16 -21.04 5.02
CA ALA A 234 -14.24 -19.96 5.38
C ALA A 234 -14.93 -18.59 5.50
N LEU A 235 -15.97 -18.34 4.70
CA LEU A 235 -16.73 -17.09 4.77
C LEU A 235 -17.72 -17.05 5.96
N THR A 236 -18.16 -18.19 6.46
CA THR A 236 -19.10 -18.27 7.60
C THR A 236 -18.38 -18.10 8.94
N ASP A 237 -17.18 -18.67 9.07
CA ASP A 237 -16.29 -18.44 10.21
C ASP A 237 -14.95 -17.92 9.70
N THR A 238 -14.86 -16.60 9.63
CA THR A 238 -13.70 -15.87 9.10
C THR A 238 -12.48 -15.91 10.03
N THR A 239 -12.63 -16.44 11.25
CA THR A 239 -11.57 -16.52 12.27
C THR A 239 -11.13 -17.94 12.60
N GLY A 240 -11.91 -18.94 12.22
CA GLY A 240 -11.61 -20.35 12.38
C GLY A 240 -10.92 -20.97 11.17
N ASP A 241 -10.58 -22.25 11.27
CA ASP A 241 -9.87 -22.99 10.23
C ASP A 241 -10.75 -23.29 9.00
N GLY A 242 -12.08 -23.19 9.13
CA GLY A 242 -13.04 -23.57 8.08
C GLY A 242 -13.17 -25.08 7.90
N GLY A 243 -13.53 -25.52 6.70
CA GLY A 243 -13.60 -26.93 6.30
C GLY A 243 -12.34 -27.41 5.56
N GLY A 244 -12.30 -28.69 5.18
CA GLY A 244 -11.14 -29.28 4.48
C GLY A 244 -10.80 -28.64 3.13
N CYS A 245 -11.73 -27.89 2.54
CA CYS A 245 -11.55 -27.16 1.29
C CYS A 245 -11.29 -25.66 1.49
N SER A 246 -11.32 -25.17 2.73
CA SER A 246 -11.16 -23.75 3.02
C SER A 246 -9.73 -23.29 2.76
N THR A 247 -9.59 -22.20 2.00
CA THR A 247 -8.34 -21.45 1.90
C THR A 247 -8.59 -20.01 2.34
N HIS A 248 -7.60 -19.45 3.04
CA HIS A 248 -7.75 -18.17 3.74
C HIS A 248 -6.87 -17.06 3.20
N GLY A 249 -6.04 -17.30 2.17
CA GLY A 249 -5.08 -16.33 1.67
C GLY A 249 -5.71 -14.97 1.31
N ASN A 250 -6.53 -14.93 0.27
CA ASN A 250 -7.18 -13.67 -0.15
C ASN A 250 -8.18 -13.13 0.89
N LEU A 251 -8.83 -14.02 1.65
CA LEU A 251 -9.72 -13.65 2.74
C LEU A 251 -8.97 -12.91 3.86
N ASN A 252 -7.85 -13.44 4.33
CA ASN A 252 -6.98 -12.84 5.34
C ASN A 252 -6.39 -11.52 4.86
N PHE A 253 -5.96 -11.43 3.60
CA PHE A 253 -5.51 -10.17 3.02
C PHE A 253 -6.60 -9.08 3.14
N TRP A 254 -7.80 -9.40 2.66
CA TRP A 254 -8.94 -8.48 2.70
C TRP A 254 -9.31 -8.11 4.15
N GLN A 255 -9.35 -9.06 5.07
CA GLN A 255 -9.66 -8.82 6.49
C GLN A 255 -8.61 -7.91 7.14
N PHE A 256 -7.32 -8.22 7.01
CA PHE A 256 -6.25 -7.42 7.60
C PHE A 256 -6.26 -5.99 7.06
N TYR A 257 -6.42 -5.82 5.74
CA TYR A 257 -6.49 -4.49 5.14
C TYR A 257 -7.65 -3.69 5.71
N ASN A 258 -8.87 -4.26 5.70
CA ASN A 258 -10.07 -3.57 6.16
C ASN A 258 -10.02 -3.25 7.66
N THR A 259 -9.45 -4.15 8.46
CA THR A 259 -9.27 -3.96 9.91
C THR A 259 -8.29 -2.84 10.22
N TRP A 260 -7.21 -2.69 9.45
CA TRP A 260 -6.13 -1.76 9.78
C TRP A 260 -6.27 -0.38 9.12
N PHE A 261 -6.81 -0.34 7.90
CA PHE A 261 -6.78 0.84 7.05
C PHE A 261 -8.16 1.30 6.59
N GLY A 262 -9.23 0.61 7.00
CA GLY A 262 -10.59 0.86 6.55
C GLY A 262 -10.87 0.26 5.17
N SER A 263 -11.94 0.71 4.52
CA SER A 263 -12.46 0.10 3.28
C SER A 263 -11.37 -0.10 2.21
N SER A 264 -11.12 -1.36 1.84
CA SER A 264 -10.17 -1.73 0.78
C SER A 264 -10.61 -1.26 -0.61
N LEU A 265 -11.90 -0.97 -0.80
CA LEU A 265 -12.49 -0.54 -2.07
C LEU A 265 -12.68 0.98 -2.19
N SER A 266 -12.14 1.75 -1.23
CA SER A 266 -12.21 3.20 -1.31
C SER A 266 -11.42 3.75 -2.52
N GLU A 267 -12.04 4.70 -3.22
CA GLU A 267 -11.43 5.49 -4.29
C GLU A 267 -11.64 6.97 -3.96
N PRO A 268 -10.57 7.79 -3.87
CA PRO A 268 -10.70 9.17 -3.43
C PRO A 268 -11.20 10.11 -4.53
N PHE A 269 -11.02 9.76 -5.80
CA PHE A 269 -11.42 10.59 -6.93
C PHE A 269 -12.67 10.03 -7.61
N PRO A 270 -13.70 10.86 -7.85
CA PRO A 270 -14.84 10.48 -8.67
C PRO A 270 -14.41 9.95 -10.05
N SER A 271 -15.13 8.94 -10.56
CA SER A 271 -14.86 8.31 -11.86
C SER A 271 -14.96 9.23 -13.08
N VAL A 272 -15.52 10.44 -12.90
CA VAL A 272 -15.57 11.49 -13.93
C VAL A 272 -14.23 12.22 -14.11
N PHE A 273 -13.31 12.11 -13.16
CA PHE A 273 -11.95 12.62 -13.31
C PHE A 273 -11.07 11.61 -14.07
N ALA A 274 -9.86 12.03 -14.45
CA ALA A 274 -8.91 11.16 -15.13
C ALA A 274 -8.67 9.88 -14.31
N SER A 275 -8.91 8.71 -14.94
CA SER A 275 -8.81 7.38 -14.30
C SER A 275 -7.43 7.13 -13.66
N CYS A 276 -6.39 7.75 -14.21
CA CYS A 276 -5.03 7.70 -13.68
C CYS A 276 -4.88 8.28 -12.26
N LEU A 277 -5.79 9.16 -11.82
CA LEU A 277 -5.78 9.69 -10.44
C LEU A 277 -6.14 8.60 -9.43
N ASN A 278 -6.95 7.62 -9.82
CA ASN A 278 -7.21 6.41 -9.04
C ASN A 278 -6.24 5.26 -9.37
N LEU A 279 -5.15 5.55 -10.10
CA LEU A 279 -4.14 4.56 -10.50
C LEU A 279 -4.73 3.34 -11.21
N VAL A 280 -5.81 3.51 -11.97
CA VAL A 280 -6.49 2.41 -12.68
C VAL A 280 -5.48 1.63 -13.53
N GLY A 281 -5.46 0.30 -13.38
CA GLY A 281 -4.50 -0.58 -14.03
C GLY A 281 -3.07 -0.49 -13.47
N GLY A 282 -2.87 0.17 -12.32
CA GLY A 282 -1.57 0.40 -11.71
C GLY A 282 -0.70 1.41 -12.46
N GLN A 283 -1.31 2.29 -13.25
CA GLN A 283 -0.61 3.27 -14.07
C GLN A 283 -0.78 4.69 -13.50
N PRO A 284 0.31 5.44 -13.25
CA PRO A 284 0.22 6.83 -12.82
C PRO A 284 -0.23 7.73 -13.98
N CYS A 285 -0.67 8.95 -13.66
CA CYS A 285 -0.97 9.94 -14.69
C CYS A 285 0.26 10.24 -15.56
N PRO A 286 0.12 10.27 -16.89
CA PRO A 286 1.18 10.73 -17.77
C PRO A 286 1.64 12.14 -17.37
N ARG A 287 2.96 12.39 -17.36
CA ARG A 287 3.54 13.69 -16.96
C ARG A 287 3.15 14.87 -17.86
N ALA A 288 2.36 14.66 -18.93
CA ALA A 288 2.07 15.67 -19.95
C ALA A 288 0.64 16.28 -19.90
N GLU A 289 -0.28 15.80 -19.05
CA GLU A 289 -1.69 16.28 -19.05
C GLU A 289 -2.07 17.14 -17.84
N LEU A 290 -1.16 18.01 -17.38
CA LEU A 290 -1.51 19.11 -16.47
C LEU A 290 -1.98 20.37 -17.22
N VAL A 291 -2.04 20.33 -18.54
CA VAL A 291 -2.61 21.39 -19.38
C VAL A 291 -3.74 20.77 -20.21
N PRO A 292 -5.01 21.18 -20.02
CA PRO A 292 -6.08 20.72 -20.90
C PRO A 292 -5.78 21.20 -22.32
N THR A 293 -5.77 20.28 -23.28
CA THR A 293 -5.81 20.61 -24.70
C THR A 293 -7.19 21.23 -24.98
N ILE A 294 -7.18 22.54 -25.20
CA ILE A 294 -8.33 23.34 -25.62
C ILE A 294 -8.57 23.11 -27.12
#